data_AF-A0A356WSW4-F1
#
_entry.id   AF-A0A356WSW4-F1
#
_cell.length_a   1.000
_cell.length_b   1.000
_cell.length_c   1.000
_cell.angle_alpha   90.00
_cell.angle_beta   90.00
_cell.angle_gamma   90.00
#
_symmetry.space_group_name_H-M   'P 1'
#
loop_
_entity.id
_entity.type
_entity.pdbx_description
1 polymer ?
#
loop_
_entity_poly.entity_id
_entity_poly.type
_entity_poly.pdbx_seq_one_letter_code
_entity_poly.pdbx_strand_id
1 'polypeptide(L)'
;IHEEFEGYSTENVAGFWTNYIKKPKPGVTEIYVHASAEGEEIRTITNSAAKRIKELEFFTSNELKELIEKEGIIVISYRPLLELQRKK
;
A
#
# COMPACT_ATOMS: atom_id res chain seq x y z
N ILE A 1 3.90 16.23 6.13
CA ILE A 1 4.12 14.96 5.40
C ILE A 1 5.12 14.19 6.25
N HIS A 2 4.82 12.94 6.63
CA HIS A 2 5.81 12.12 7.36
C HIS A 2 7.08 12.00 6.50
N GLU A 3 8.28 12.08 7.09
CA GLU A 3 9.56 12.07 6.35
C GLU A 3 9.67 10.89 5.38
N GLU A 4 9.02 9.77 5.70
CA GLU A 4 8.96 8.55 4.89
C GLU A 4 8.23 8.67 3.53
N PHE A 5 7.43 9.71 3.32
CA PHE A 5 6.73 9.99 2.05
C PHE A 5 7.37 11.13 1.24
N GLU A 6 8.61 11.52 1.58
CA GLU A 6 9.35 12.46 0.76
C GLU A 6 9.52 11.92 -0.67
N GLY A 7 9.23 12.78 -1.65
CA GLY A 7 9.26 12.42 -3.07
C GLY A 7 8.08 11.57 -3.56
N TYR A 8 7.06 11.29 -2.73
CA TYR A 8 5.89 10.52 -3.17
C TYR A 8 4.93 11.35 -4.05
N SER A 9 4.83 11.01 -5.34
CA SER A 9 4.03 11.72 -6.33
C SER A 9 3.10 10.78 -7.11
N THR A 10 2.27 11.33 -8.00
CA THR A 10 1.33 10.55 -8.82
C THR A 10 2.07 9.72 -9.89
N GLU A 11 3.22 10.22 -10.33
CA GLU A 11 4.02 9.71 -11.43
C GLU A 11 4.88 8.52 -11.02
N ASN A 12 5.16 8.37 -9.72
CA ASN A 12 6.07 7.35 -9.20
C ASN A 12 5.42 6.34 -8.24
N VAL A 13 4.09 6.22 -8.23
CA VAL A 13 3.35 5.42 -7.24
C VAL A 13 3.88 3.99 -7.12
N ALA A 14 3.99 3.27 -8.23
CA ALA A 14 4.47 1.88 -8.22
C ALA A 14 5.91 1.77 -7.71
N GLY A 15 6.82 2.59 -8.23
CA GLY A 15 8.22 2.59 -7.81
C GLY A 15 8.41 2.99 -6.34
N PHE A 16 7.65 3.98 -5.88
CA PHE A 16 7.66 4.43 -4.48
C PHE A 16 7.24 3.28 -3.56
N TRP A 17 6.09 2.66 -3.82
CA TRP A 17 5.57 1.59 -2.96
C TRP A 17 6.41 0.32 -3.04
N THR A 18 6.91 -0.08 -4.21
CA THR A 18 7.85 -1.21 -4.35
C THR A 18 9.11 -0.99 -3.50
N ASN A 19 9.66 0.22 -3.51
CA ASN A 19 10.82 0.55 -2.68
C ASN A 19 10.47 0.63 -1.20
N TYR A 20 9.29 1.15 -0.85
CA TYR A 20 8.82 1.22 0.53
C TYR A 20 8.63 -0.18 1.12
N ILE A 21 7.95 -1.08 0.42
CA ILE A 21 7.64 -2.46 0.87
C ILE A 21 8.91 -3.28 1.13
N LYS A 22 10.02 -3.01 0.42
CA LYS A 22 11.30 -3.70 0.60
C LYS A 22 12.15 -3.21 1.77
N LYS A 23 11.84 -2.05 2.36
CA LYS A 23 12.66 -1.42 3.42
C LYS A 23 12.48 -2.04 4.81
N PRO A 24 11.26 -2.38 5.27
CA PRO A 24 11.06 -2.91 6.61
C PRO A 24 11.91 -4.13 6.91
N LYS A 25 12.41 -4.20 8.14
CA LYS A 25 13.04 -5.41 8.69
C LYS A 25 11.96 -6.44 9.04
N PRO A 26 12.31 -7.73 9.19
CA PRO A 26 11.35 -8.74 9.64
C PRO A 26 10.62 -8.30 10.92
N GLY A 27 9.28 -8.39 10.89
CA GLY A 27 8.42 -7.88 11.94
C GLY A 27 6.99 -7.67 11.42
N VAL A 28 6.21 -6.88 12.17
CA VAL A 28 4.85 -6.48 11.77
C VAL A 28 4.89 -5.04 11.30
N THR A 29 4.49 -4.80 10.06
CA THR A 29 4.37 -3.46 9.45
C THR A 29 2.95 -3.25 8.98
N GLU A 30 2.44 -2.05 9.19
CA GLU A 30 1.13 -1.61 8.73
C GLU A 30 1.31 -0.51 7.68
N ILE A 31 0.57 -0.62 6.56
CA ILE A 31 0.61 0.34 5.47
C ILE A 31 -0.80 0.87 5.25
N TYR A 32 -0.96 2.19 5.33
CA TYR A 32 -2.21 2.89 5.02
C TYR A 32 -2.19 3.43 3.60
N VAL A 33 -3.22 3.13 2.82
CA VAL A 33 -3.38 3.55 1.43
C VAL A 33 -4.74 4.18 1.21
N HIS A 34 -4.87 5.06 0.22
CA HIS A 34 -6.14 5.71 -0.12
C HIS A 34 -6.64 5.29 -1.51
N ALA A 35 -6.42 4.02 -1.87
CA ALA A 35 -6.82 3.44 -3.15
C ALA A 35 -8.30 3.67 -3.45
N SER A 36 -8.61 4.24 -4.62
CA SER A 36 -9.97 4.59 -5.01
C SER A 36 -10.21 4.26 -6.48
N ALA A 37 -11.41 3.77 -6.80
CA ALA A 37 -11.80 3.54 -8.20
C ALA A 37 -11.91 4.87 -8.96
N GLU A 38 -11.64 4.83 -10.27
CA GLU A 38 -11.84 5.99 -11.12
C GLU A 38 -13.33 6.34 -11.23
N GLY A 39 -13.65 7.63 -11.12
CA GLY A 39 -15.00 8.13 -11.28
C GLY A 39 -15.08 9.66 -11.21
N GLU A 40 -16.19 10.22 -11.66
CA GLU A 40 -16.46 11.66 -11.54
C GLU A 40 -16.50 12.09 -10.07
N GLU A 41 -17.11 11.28 -9.20
CA GLU A 41 -17.23 11.57 -7.78
C GLU A 41 -15.85 11.81 -7.14
N ILE A 42 -14.90 10.88 -7.28
CA ILE A 42 -13.57 11.01 -6.66
C ILE A 42 -12.81 12.22 -7.20
N ARG A 43 -12.97 12.54 -8.50
CA ARG A 43 -12.34 13.70 -9.14
C ARG A 43 -12.91 15.01 -8.62
N THR A 44 -14.18 15.02 -8.23
CA THR A 44 -14.87 16.19 -7.68
C THR A 44 -14.57 16.40 -6.20
N ILE A 45 -14.52 15.34 -5.39
CA ILE A 45 -14.38 15.47 -3.93
C ILE A 45 -12.94 15.62 -3.44
N THR A 46 -11.92 15.34 -4.27
CA THR A 46 -10.52 15.45 -3.86
C THR A 46 -9.55 15.80 -4.98
N ASN A 47 -8.62 16.72 -4.70
CA ASN A 47 -7.50 17.04 -5.58
C ASN A 47 -6.45 15.91 -5.68
N SER A 48 -6.56 14.87 -4.85
CA SER A 48 -5.66 13.72 -4.85
C SER A 48 -6.16 12.53 -5.68
N ALA A 49 -7.27 12.70 -6.41
CA ALA A 49 -7.93 11.61 -7.15
C ALA A 49 -6.98 10.82 -8.05
N ALA A 50 -6.14 11.51 -8.83
CA ALA A 50 -5.20 10.87 -9.75
C ALA A 50 -4.24 9.91 -9.03
N LYS A 51 -3.72 10.31 -7.86
CA LYS A 51 -2.82 9.48 -7.05
C LYS A 51 -3.55 8.26 -6.49
N ARG A 52 -4.77 8.45 -5.96
CA ARG A 52 -5.60 7.38 -5.38
C ARG A 52 -6.00 6.31 -6.40
N ILE A 53 -6.25 6.72 -7.64
CA ILE A 53 -6.51 5.80 -8.75
C ILE A 53 -5.26 4.98 -9.07
N LYS A 54 -4.09 5.64 -9.15
CA LYS A 54 -2.80 4.95 -9.35
C LYS A 54 -2.42 4.02 -8.20
N GLU A 55 -2.77 4.38 -6.96
CA GLU A 55 -2.64 3.47 -5.82
C GLU A 55 -3.50 2.22 -6.03
N LEU A 56 -4.78 2.37 -6.42
CA LEU A 56 -5.62 1.21 -6.69
C LEU A 56 -5.03 0.32 -7.79
N GLU A 57 -4.56 0.91 -8.89
CA GLU A 57 -3.91 0.17 -9.97
C GLU A 57 -2.72 -0.66 -9.46
N PHE A 58 -1.82 -0.07 -8.65
CA PHE A 58 -0.66 -0.77 -8.10
C PHE A 58 -1.06 -1.85 -7.08
N PHE A 59 -1.93 -1.52 -6.13
CA PHE A 59 -2.33 -2.43 -5.04
C PHE A 59 -3.21 -3.60 -5.50
N THR A 60 -3.69 -3.58 -6.75
CA THR A 60 -4.43 -4.68 -7.39
C THR A 60 -3.65 -5.34 -8.53
N SER A 61 -2.40 -4.94 -8.74
CA SER A 61 -1.56 -5.43 -9.83
C SER A 61 -0.95 -6.81 -9.57
N ASN A 62 -0.58 -7.52 -10.65
CA ASN A 62 0.26 -8.70 -10.56
C ASN A 62 1.67 -8.37 -10.07
N GLU A 63 2.18 -7.16 -10.32
CA GLU A 63 3.50 -6.71 -9.84
C GLU A 63 3.60 -6.76 -8.32
N LEU A 64 2.59 -6.21 -7.60
CA LEU A 64 2.57 -6.29 -6.15
C LEU A 64 2.44 -7.73 -5.65
N LYS A 65 1.63 -8.55 -6.32
CA LYS A 65 1.48 -9.96 -5.97
C LYS A 65 2.80 -10.71 -6.06
N GLU A 66 3.53 -10.56 -7.17
CA GLU A 66 4.86 -11.15 -7.36
C GLU A 66 5.88 -10.62 -6.34
N LEU A 67 5.82 -9.33 -6.00
CA LEU A 67 6.66 -8.74 -4.95
C LEU A 67 6.41 -9.39 -3.58
N ILE A 68 5.15 -9.56 -3.20
CA ILE A 68 4.76 -10.19 -1.93
C ILE A 68 5.29 -11.62 -1.85
N GLU A 69 5.12 -12.40 -2.94
CA GLU A 69 5.59 -13.77 -3.02
C GLU A 69 7.12 -13.85 -2.96
N LYS A 70 7.82 -12.98 -3.69
CA LYS A 70 9.28 -12.94 -3.75
C LYS A 70 9.93 -12.56 -2.43
N GLU A 71 9.38 -11.56 -1.73
CA GLU A 71 9.92 -11.06 -0.46
C GLU A 71 9.44 -11.89 0.74
N GLY A 72 8.61 -12.93 0.52
CA GLY A 72 8.10 -13.80 1.58
C GLY A 72 7.16 -13.09 2.55
N ILE A 73 6.42 -12.08 2.08
CA ILE A 73 5.56 -11.24 2.90
C ILE A 73 4.26 -11.98 3.22
N ILE A 74 3.89 -11.99 4.51
CA ILE A 74 2.61 -12.51 4.97
C ILE A 74 1.61 -11.35 5.05
N VAL A 75 0.65 -11.31 4.12
CA VAL A 75 -0.48 -10.38 4.21
C VAL A 75 -1.47 -10.93 5.23
N ILE A 76 -1.71 -10.16 6.30
CA ILE A 76 -2.55 -10.57 7.43
C ILE A 76 -3.55 -9.48 7.78
N SER A 77 -4.79 -9.85 8.09
CA SER A 77 -5.79 -8.93 8.61
C SER A 77 -5.73 -8.83 10.14
N TYR A 78 -6.33 -7.79 10.73
CA TYR A 78 -6.25 -7.56 12.17
C TYR A 78 -6.81 -8.70 13.03
N ARG A 79 -7.84 -9.39 12.55
CA ARG A 79 -8.45 -10.49 13.32
C ARG A 79 -7.47 -11.65 13.57
N PRO A 80 -6.89 -12.31 12.54
CA PRO A 80 -5.89 -13.35 12.76
C PRO A 80 -4.63 -12.83 13.47
N LEU A 81 -4.22 -11.58 13.25
CA LEU A 81 -3.11 -10.98 14.00
C LEU A 81 -3.42 -10.90 15.51
N LEU A 82 -4.61 -10.45 15.88
CA LEU A 82 -5.08 -10.41 17.26
C LEU A 82 -5.11 -11.81 17.89
N GLU A 83 -5.59 -12.81 17.16
CA GLU A 83 -5.61 -14.18 17.65
C GLU A 83 -4.19 -14.72 17.87
N LEU A 84 -3.23 -14.41 16.98
CA LEU A 84 -1.81 -14.77 17.18
C LEU A 84 -1.22 -14.12 18.44
N GLN A 85 -1.52 -12.84 18.67
CA GLN A 85 -1.06 -12.11 19.87
C GLN A 85 -1.65 -12.68 21.17
N ARG A 86 -2.82 -13.32 21.11
CA ARG A 86 -3.51 -13.90 22.28
C ARG A 86 -3.21 -15.37 22.52
N LYS A 87 -2.55 -16.06 21.58
CA LYS A 87 -2.06 -17.42 21.79
C LYS A 87 -0.94 -17.38 22.84
N LYS A 88 -1.16 -18.07 23.95
CA LYS A 88 -0.15 -18.29 25.00
C LYS A 88 0.80 -19.40 24.58
#